data_AF-A0A6S6S0V3-F1
#
_entry.id   AF-A0A6S6S0V3-F1
#
_cell.length_a   1.000
_cell.length_b   1.000
_cell.length_c   1.000
_cell.angle_alpha   90.00
_cell.angle_beta   90.00
_cell.angle_gamma   90.00
#
_symmetry.space_group_name_H-M   'P 1'
#
loop_
_entity.id
_entity.type
_entity.pdbx_description
1 polymer ?
#
loop_
_entity_poly.entity_id
_entity_poly.type
_entity_poly.pdbx_seq_one_letter_code
_entity_poly.pdbx_strand_id
1 'polypeptide(L)'
;MKQVILVILVLSLGLSVVFAQGRHKGHKHHHPKLNKEARAALHEFHKETIYPVKKAAHDQLLATLSKEDQAFLAQKRVEGKALHQEMRSMHQEMKELRASGKTREEIHAIRKAKFAPLKEKRGAFMESMKPFMERNKALIQTAMEPMKEKHDAWKTKKEAIIAQYLSTEEQAKMETCKKERGERGHRGRHHGHHGEKGGQEAEGGHHGHHGHHGEKGAHGAEGGKGRGKGAVRFVLWDGEMKTPKGNEKDNGVERTTTAIENLPEARIFTVNTYPNPAISQTTILLDLTEESKKVKVSLSNAKGQQVWFKTYNKLTKGEHKIDVNLQKLDSGQYFCTVEIGAERISKPLVVNK
;
A
#
# COMPACT_ATOMS: atom_id res chain seq x y z
N MET A 1 1.02 -50.75 -36.62
CA MET A 1 1.57 -51.99 -36.02
C MET A 1 2.97 -51.64 -35.51
N LYS A 2 3.40 -51.82 -34.26
CA LYS A 2 2.82 -52.38 -33.02
C LYS A 2 3.34 -51.49 -31.87
N GLN A 3 2.68 -51.23 -30.74
CA GLN A 3 1.37 -51.65 -30.21
C GLN A 3 0.61 -50.43 -29.65
N VAL A 4 -0.72 -50.47 -29.75
CA VAL A 4 -1.65 -49.92 -28.74
C VAL A 4 -2.21 -51.16 -28.05
N ILE A 5 -2.13 -51.28 -26.72
CA ILE A 5 -2.88 -52.16 -25.79
C ILE A 5 -2.18 -52.05 -24.43
N LEU A 6 -2.79 -51.31 -23.48
CA LEU A 6 -3.09 -51.80 -22.12
C LEU A 6 -4.08 -50.84 -21.47
N VAL A 7 -5.27 -50.80 -22.08
CA VAL A 7 -6.46 -50.14 -21.57
C VAL A 7 -7.20 -51.14 -20.68
N ILE A 8 -7.55 -50.71 -19.47
CA ILE A 8 -8.55 -51.32 -18.55
C ILE A 8 -8.19 -52.71 -18.00
N LEU A 9 -7.94 -52.74 -16.68
CA LEU A 9 -8.36 -53.84 -15.81
C LEU A 9 -9.13 -53.24 -14.63
N VAL A 10 -10.44 -53.09 -14.87
CA VAL A 10 -11.59 -53.43 -14.00
C VAL A 10 -11.33 -53.34 -12.48
N LEU A 11 -11.86 -52.33 -11.76
CA LEU A 11 -13.22 -52.24 -11.18
C LEU A 11 -13.57 -53.32 -10.14
N SER A 12 -14.22 -52.89 -9.05
CA SER A 12 -14.52 -53.65 -7.80
C SER A 12 -13.28 -54.05 -6.99
N LEU A 13 -13.29 -54.06 -5.64
CA LEU A 13 -14.39 -53.96 -4.69
C LEU A 13 -14.26 -52.71 -3.79
N GLY A 14 -15.38 -52.09 -3.45
CA GLY A 14 -15.44 -51.12 -2.35
C GLY A 14 -15.96 -51.77 -1.07
N LEU A 15 -15.85 -51.07 0.06
CA LEU A 15 -16.81 -51.14 1.17
C LEU A 15 -16.63 -49.92 2.10
N SER A 16 -17.74 -49.28 2.43
CA SER A 16 -18.03 -48.62 3.70
C SER A 16 -16.99 -47.69 4.35
N VAL A 17 -17.03 -46.41 3.99
CA VAL A 17 -16.89 -45.36 5.02
C VAL A 17 -18.12 -44.45 4.97
N VAL A 18 -18.99 -44.62 5.97
CA VAL A 18 -20.13 -43.74 6.23
C VAL A 18 -19.60 -42.32 6.42
N PHE A 19 -19.98 -41.40 5.53
CA PHE A 19 -19.65 -39.99 5.68
C PHE A 19 -20.46 -39.38 6.82
N ALA A 20 -19.93 -39.50 8.03
CA ALA A 20 -20.28 -38.61 9.12
C ALA A 20 -19.98 -37.16 8.67
N GLN A 21 -21.01 -36.44 8.20
CA GLN A 21 -20.95 -35.01 7.94
C GLN A 21 -20.91 -34.25 9.27
N GLY A 22 -19.86 -34.47 10.05
CA GLY A 22 -19.52 -33.67 11.20
C GLY A 22 -19.39 -32.22 10.74
N ARG A 23 -20.29 -31.35 11.24
CA ARG A 23 -20.22 -29.91 11.03
C ARG A 23 -18.79 -29.45 11.31
N HIS A 24 -18.03 -29.13 10.26
CA HIS A 24 -16.67 -28.62 10.41
C HIS A 24 -16.74 -27.27 11.11
N LYS A 25 -16.61 -27.29 12.44
CA LYS A 25 -16.40 -26.11 13.28
C LYS A 25 -15.18 -25.39 12.68
N GLY A 26 -15.43 -24.26 12.03
CA GLY A 26 -14.40 -23.60 11.22
C GLY A 26 -13.18 -23.30 12.07
N HIS A 27 -12.09 -24.04 11.85
CA HIS A 27 -10.81 -23.81 12.51
C HIS A 27 -10.27 -22.47 12.03
N LYS A 28 -10.72 -21.40 12.70
CA LYS A 28 -10.08 -20.08 12.63
C LYS A 28 -8.62 -20.32 12.97
N HIS A 29 -7.73 -20.11 12.01
CA HIS A 29 -6.28 -20.17 12.24
C HIS A 29 -5.90 -19.02 13.15
N HIS A 30 -6.05 -19.24 14.46
CA HIS A 30 -5.64 -18.35 15.52
C HIS A 30 -4.11 -18.37 15.59
N HIS A 31 -3.47 -17.62 14.69
CA HIS A 31 -2.10 -17.19 14.91
C HIS A 31 -2.04 -16.50 16.27
N PRO A 32 -1.15 -16.92 17.19
CA PRO A 32 -1.09 -16.35 18.53
C PRO A 32 -0.86 -14.84 18.42
N LYS A 33 -1.60 -14.07 19.22
CA LYS A 33 -1.52 -12.60 19.20
C LYS A 33 -0.25 -12.21 19.94
N LEU A 34 0.87 -12.10 19.21
CA LEU A 34 2.14 -11.58 19.73
C LEU A 34 1.90 -10.35 20.62
N ASN A 35 2.47 -10.36 21.82
CA ASN A 35 2.37 -9.28 22.79
C ASN A 35 3.10 -8.00 22.29
N LYS A 36 3.15 -6.93 23.10
CA LYS A 36 3.80 -5.67 22.69
C LYS A 36 5.32 -5.84 22.51
N GLU A 37 5.95 -6.59 23.39
CA GLU A 37 7.40 -6.81 23.46
C GLU A 37 7.91 -7.65 22.29
N ALA A 38 7.27 -8.79 22.00
CA ALA A 38 7.57 -9.63 20.84
C ALA A 38 7.51 -8.86 19.52
N ARG A 39 6.58 -7.91 19.39
CA ARG A 39 6.51 -7.03 18.21
C ARG A 39 7.63 -5.98 18.19
N ALA A 40 8.04 -5.47 19.34
CA ALA A 40 9.18 -4.57 19.45
C ALA A 40 10.49 -5.29 19.08
N ALA A 41 10.75 -6.47 19.67
CA ALA A 41 11.91 -7.31 19.36
C ALA A 41 11.96 -7.73 17.88
N LEU A 42 10.83 -8.13 17.28
CA LEU A 42 10.77 -8.42 15.83
C LEU A 42 11.01 -7.17 14.97
N HIS A 43 10.60 -5.98 15.43
CA HIS A 43 10.82 -4.73 14.73
C HIS A 43 12.28 -4.29 14.82
N GLU A 44 12.91 -4.42 15.99
CA GLU A 44 14.32 -4.18 16.25
C GLU A 44 15.21 -5.12 15.42
N PHE A 45 14.94 -6.43 15.45
CA PHE A 45 15.59 -7.39 14.56
C PHE A 45 15.45 -7.02 13.07
N HIS A 46 14.27 -6.52 12.66
CA HIS A 46 14.10 -6.01 11.31
C HIS A 46 14.91 -4.72 11.05
N LYS A 47 14.99 -3.80 12.01
CA LYS A 47 15.73 -2.54 11.92
C LYS A 47 17.23 -2.78 11.78
N GLU A 48 17.77 -3.72 12.54
CA GLU A 48 19.22 -3.92 12.67
C GLU A 48 19.76 -4.96 11.67
N THR A 49 19.06 -6.08 11.49
CA THR A 49 19.58 -7.19 10.68
C THR A 49 19.06 -7.18 9.24
N ILE A 50 17.77 -6.85 9.03
CA ILE A 50 17.13 -7.00 7.71
C ILE A 50 17.18 -5.71 6.90
N TYR A 51 16.87 -4.58 7.55
CA TYR A 51 16.75 -3.28 6.90
C TYR A 51 18.06 -2.81 6.24
N PRO A 52 19.26 -2.92 6.86
CA PRO A 52 20.49 -2.46 6.21
C PRO A 52 20.83 -3.25 4.94
N VAL A 53 20.67 -4.59 4.97
CA VAL A 53 20.87 -5.44 3.79
C VAL A 53 19.86 -5.10 2.70
N LYS A 54 18.59 -4.93 3.05
CA LYS A 54 17.53 -4.58 2.10
C LYS A 54 17.75 -3.17 1.52
N LYS A 55 18.18 -2.20 2.33
CA LYS A 55 18.48 -0.83 1.90
C LYS A 55 19.68 -0.81 0.96
N ALA A 56 20.80 -1.43 1.33
CA ALA A 56 21.97 -1.53 0.46
C ALA A 56 21.64 -2.16 -0.91
N ALA A 57 20.86 -3.25 -0.93
CA ALA A 57 20.35 -3.86 -2.16
C ALA A 57 19.48 -2.91 -3.01
N HIS A 58 18.68 -2.06 -2.37
CA HIS A 58 17.79 -1.10 -3.04
C HIS A 58 18.53 0.14 -3.53
N ASP A 59 19.47 0.66 -2.75
CA ASP A 59 20.39 1.73 -3.13
C ASP A 59 21.25 1.28 -4.33
N GLN A 60 21.78 0.06 -4.31
CA GLN A 60 22.52 -0.55 -5.42
C GLN A 60 21.66 -0.67 -6.69
N LEU A 61 20.41 -1.11 -6.58
CA LEU A 61 19.49 -1.12 -7.71
C LEU A 61 19.28 0.29 -8.28
N LEU A 62 19.02 1.28 -7.43
CA LEU A 62 18.80 2.66 -7.89
C LEU A 62 20.04 3.24 -8.59
N ALA A 63 21.24 2.95 -8.08
CA ALA A 63 22.50 3.38 -8.69
C ALA A 63 22.77 2.74 -10.07
N THR A 64 22.20 1.57 -10.38
CA THR A 64 22.37 0.90 -11.68
C THR A 64 21.26 1.19 -12.70
N LEU A 65 20.16 1.84 -12.30
CA LEU A 65 19.09 2.23 -13.22
C LEU A 65 19.45 3.47 -14.05
N SER A 66 18.94 3.54 -15.28
CA SER A 66 19.03 4.75 -16.11
C SER A 66 18.24 5.92 -15.50
N LYS A 67 18.53 7.15 -15.94
CA LYS A 67 17.83 8.36 -15.44
C LYS A 67 16.32 8.31 -15.73
N GLU A 68 15.92 7.80 -16.89
CA GLU A 68 14.51 7.62 -17.26
C GLU A 68 13.83 6.60 -16.34
N ASP A 69 14.51 5.49 -16.04
CA ASP A 69 13.98 4.44 -15.17
C ASP A 69 13.91 4.86 -13.70
N GLN A 70 14.86 5.68 -13.22
CA GLN A 70 14.77 6.32 -11.90
C GLN A 70 13.57 7.28 -11.82
N ALA A 71 13.37 8.12 -12.83
CA ALA A 71 12.25 9.06 -12.90
C ALA A 71 10.89 8.33 -12.96
N PHE A 72 10.79 7.27 -13.78
CA PHE A 72 9.63 6.39 -13.84
C PHE A 72 9.31 5.77 -12.47
N LEU A 73 10.31 5.25 -11.75
CA LEU A 73 10.10 4.72 -10.40
C LEU A 73 9.68 5.78 -9.39
N ALA A 74 10.21 7.00 -9.47
CA ALA A 74 9.78 8.10 -8.61
C ALA A 74 8.27 8.39 -8.82
N GLN A 75 7.82 8.53 -10.07
CA GLN A 75 6.41 8.71 -10.43
C GLN A 75 5.55 7.55 -9.92
N LYS A 76 5.96 6.29 -10.16
CA LYS A 76 5.20 5.10 -9.76
C LYS A 76 5.15 4.89 -8.24
N ARG A 77 6.13 5.40 -7.50
CA ARG A 77 6.09 5.44 -6.02
C ARG A 77 5.04 6.43 -5.51
N VAL A 78 4.89 7.60 -6.14
CA VAL A 78 3.82 8.57 -5.81
C VAL A 78 2.44 7.97 -6.10
N GLU A 79 2.22 7.48 -7.33
CA GLU A 79 0.97 6.83 -7.75
C GLU A 79 0.61 5.64 -6.83
N GLY A 80 1.60 4.81 -6.49
CA GLY A 80 1.43 3.69 -5.55
C GLY A 80 1.11 4.12 -4.11
N LYS A 81 1.65 5.25 -3.64
CA LYS A 81 1.31 5.85 -2.33
C LYS A 81 -0.13 6.36 -2.34
N ALA A 82 -0.55 7.09 -3.38
CA ALA A 82 -1.92 7.59 -3.55
C ALA A 82 -2.95 6.45 -3.59
N LEU A 83 -2.73 5.42 -4.44
CA LEU A 83 -3.61 4.25 -4.53
C LEU A 83 -3.73 3.49 -3.19
N HIS A 84 -2.63 3.40 -2.42
CA HIS A 84 -2.65 2.80 -1.09
C HIS A 84 -3.36 3.66 -0.04
N GLN A 85 -3.38 4.98 -0.22
CA GLN A 85 -4.17 5.91 0.59
C GLN A 85 -5.66 5.81 0.29
N GLU A 86 -6.09 5.83 -0.98
CA GLU A 86 -7.49 5.57 -1.37
C GLU A 86 -8.00 4.23 -0.79
N MET A 87 -7.18 3.18 -0.92
CA MET A 87 -7.45 1.86 -0.35
C MET A 87 -7.60 1.90 1.18
N ARG A 88 -6.83 2.74 1.90
CA ARG A 88 -6.94 2.89 3.36
C ARG A 88 -8.22 3.63 3.76
N SER A 89 -8.52 4.76 3.11
CA SER A 89 -9.73 5.55 3.39
C SER A 89 -10.98 4.72 3.21
N MET A 90 -11.07 3.96 2.11
CA MET A 90 -12.19 3.04 1.89
C MET A 90 -12.24 1.92 2.96
N HIS A 91 -11.12 1.39 3.46
CA HIS A 91 -11.16 0.45 4.58
C HIS A 91 -11.64 1.07 5.91
N GLN A 92 -11.41 2.37 6.13
CA GLN A 92 -11.96 3.11 7.28
C GLN A 92 -13.47 3.29 7.12
N GLU A 93 -13.93 3.71 5.94
CA GLU A 93 -15.35 3.80 5.61
C GLU A 93 -16.07 2.44 5.77
N MET A 94 -15.47 1.34 5.31
CA MET A 94 -16.03 -0.01 5.51
C MET A 94 -16.07 -0.44 6.98
N LYS A 95 -15.31 0.20 7.88
CA LYS A 95 -15.37 -0.01 9.34
C LYS A 95 -16.50 0.85 9.94
N GLU A 96 -16.67 2.08 9.48
CA GLU A 96 -17.75 2.99 9.88
C GLU A 96 -19.14 2.45 9.47
N LEU A 97 -19.28 1.96 8.24
CA LEU A 97 -20.52 1.31 7.75
C LEU A 97 -20.90 0.05 8.55
N ARG A 98 -19.94 -0.62 9.19
CA ARG A 98 -20.20 -1.74 10.12
C ARG A 98 -20.64 -1.26 11.51
N ALA A 99 -20.18 -0.08 11.92
CA ALA A 99 -20.61 0.54 13.17
C ALA A 99 -22.02 1.16 13.03
N SER A 100 -22.39 1.64 11.84
CA SER A 100 -23.70 2.25 11.55
C SER A 100 -24.87 1.26 11.39
N GLY A 101 -24.74 0.02 11.86
CA GLY A 101 -25.82 -0.98 11.87
C GLY A 101 -26.29 -1.52 10.51
N LYS A 102 -25.64 -1.17 9.39
CA LYS A 102 -26.04 -1.65 8.05
C LYS A 102 -25.97 -3.17 7.93
N THR A 103 -26.84 -3.74 7.10
CA THR A 103 -26.88 -5.18 6.90
C THR A 103 -25.59 -5.67 6.24
N ARG A 104 -25.27 -6.96 6.44
CA ARG A 104 -24.09 -7.59 5.83
C ARG A 104 -24.13 -7.53 4.31
N GLU A 105 -25.32 -7.54 3.71
CA GLU A 105 -25.56 -7.52 2.28
C GLU A 105 -25.34 -6.12 1.69
N GLU A 106 -25.88 -5.08 2.33
CA GLU A 106 -25.61 -3.68 1.99
C GLU A 106 -24.12 -3.37 2.06
N ILE A 107 -23.45 -3.76 3.15
CA ILE A 107 -22.00 -3.58 3.32
C ILE A 107 -21.23 -4.33 2.23
N HIS A 108 -21.70 -5.52 1.81
CA HIS A 108 -21.07 -6.25 0.71
C HIS A 108 -21.29 -5.58 -0.65
N ALA A 109 -22.49 -5.05 -0.92
CA ALA A 109 -22.82 -4.33 -2.15
C ALA A 109 -22.00 -3.03 -2.27
N ILE A 110 -22.01 -2.19 -1.23
CA ILE A 110 -21.22 -0.95 -1.15
C ILE A 110 -19.72 -1.28 -1.31
N ARG A 111 -19.24 -2.31 -0.63
CA ARG A 111 -17.86 -2.78 -0.77
C ARG A 111 -17.55 -3.20 -2.21
N LYS A 112 -18.41 -3.99 -2.87
CA LYS A 112 -18.21 -4.44 -4.26
C LYS A 112 -18.12 -3.24 -5.20
N ALA A 113 -19.05 -2.29 -5.07
CA ALA A 113 -19.07 -1.06 -5.86
C ALA A 113 -17.79 -0.22 -5.67
N LYS A 114 -17.37 0.04 -4.43
CA LYS A 114 -16.17 0.87 -4.14
C LYS A 114 -14.83 0.16 -4.42
N PHE A 115 -14.75 -1.15 -4.26
CA PHE A 115 -13.53 -1.91 -4.61
C PHE A 115 -13.33 -2.11 -6.11
N ALA A 116 -14.38 -2.06 -6.94
CA ALA A 116 -14.26 -2.27 -8.39
C ALA A 116 -13.28 -1.30 -9.07
N PRO A 117 -13.45 0.04 -9.00
CA PRO A 117 -12.51 0.99 -9.60
C PRO A 117 -11.12 0.93 -8.95
N LEU A 118 -11.03 0.67 -7.64
CA LEU A 118 -9.73 0.49 -6.96
C LEU A 118 -8.99 -0.76 -7.45
N LYS A 119 -9.70 -1.84 -7.78
CA LYS A 119 -9.12 -3.06 -8.35
C LYS A 119 -8.65 -2.81 -9.78
N GLU A 120 -9.38 -2.02 -10.55
CA GLU A 120 -9.04 -1.61 -11.91
C GLU A 120 -7.81 -0.69 -11.94
N LYS A 121 -7.82 0.42 -11.17
CA LYS A 121 -6.63 1.29 -10.95
C LYS A 121 -5.41 0.47 -10.57
N ARG A 122 -5.56 -0.49 -9.64
CA ARG A 122 -4.48 -1.39 -9.23
C ARG A 122 -4.03 -2.36 -10.33
N GLY A 123 -4.95 -2.80 -11.19
CA GLY A 123 -4.65 -3.58 -12.39
C GLY A 123 -3.79 -2.78 -13.36
N ALA A 124 -4.28 -1.61 -13.77
CA ALA A 124 -3.57 -0.69 -14.67
C ALA A 124 -2.20 -0.27 -14.11
N PHE A 125 -2.10 0.04 -12.81
CA PHE A 125 -0.83 0.32 -12.14
C PHE A 125 0.17 -0.84 -12.29
N MET A 126 -0.24 -2.07 -11.98
CA MET A 126 0.62 -3.25 -12.10
C MET A 126 0.95 -3.59 -13.56
N GLU A 127 0.04 -3.30 -14.50
CA GLU A 127 0.26 -3.46 -15.94
C GLU A 127 1.34 -2.48 -16.43
N SER A 128 1.23 -1.21 -16.04
CA SER A 128 2.20 -0.17 -16.38
C SER A 128 3.61 -0.44 -15.84
N MET A 129 3.73 -1.24 -14.77
CA MET A 129 5.02 -1.70 -14.24
C MET A 129 5.66 -2.82 -15.06
N LYS A 130 4.91 -3.58 -15.88
CA LYS A 130 5.48 -4.75 -16.60
C LYS A 130 6.67 -4.41 -17.51
N PRO A 131 6.62 -3.37 -18.38
CA PRO A 131 7.73 -3.08 -19.29
C PRO A 131 9.02 -2.72 -18.52
N PHE A 132 8.90 -1.97 -17.42
CA PHE A 132 10.00 -1.69 -16.51
C PHE A 132 10.58 -2.99 -15.89
N MET A 133 9.70 -3.88 -15.41
CA MET A 133 10.11 -5.11 -14.73
C MET A 133 10.82 -6.10 -15.66
N GLU A 134 10.43 -6.19 -16.93
CA GLU A 134 11.13 -7.03 -17.91
C GLU A 134 12.45 -6.40 -18.35
N ARG A 135 12.49 -5.08 -18.65
CA ARG A 135 13.75 -4.38 -18.99
C ARG A 135 14.81 -4.50 -17.89
N ASN A 136 14.40 -4.33 -16.62
CA ASN A 136 15.32 -4.33 -15.48
C ASN A 136 15.43 -5.67 -14.74
N LYS A 137 14.92 -6.75 -15.34
CA LYS A 137 14.80 -8.08 -14.71
C LYS A 137 16.10 -8.61 -14.11
N ALA A 138 17.19 -8.52 -14.88
CA ALA A 138 18.52 -8.97 -14.44
C ALA A 138 19.04 -8.12 -13.28
N LEU A 139 18.99 -6.79 -13.38
CA LEU A 139 19.39 -5.87 -12.30
C LEU A 139 18.61 -6.12 -11.00
N ILE A 140 17.29 -6.32 -11.10
CA ILE A 140 16.42 -6.63 -9.96
C ILE A 140 16.78 -7.98 -9.34
N GLN A 141 17.08 -9.01 -10.16
CA GLN A 141 17.51 -10.32 -9.66
C GLN A 141 18.84 -10.23 -8.91
N THR A 142 19.85 -9.58 -9.50
CA THR A 142 21.18 -9.36 -8.91
C THR A 142 21.09 -8.59 -7.59
N ALA A 143 20.36 -7.46 -7.58
CA ALA A 143 20.15 -6.66 -6.38
C ALA A 143 19.44 -7.45 -5.26
N MET A 144 18.59 -8.42 -5.60
CA MET A 144 17.88 -9.25 -4.61
C MET A 144 18.70 -10.43 -4.07
N GLU A 145 19.84 -10.79 -4.65
CA GLU A 145 20.61 -11.99 -4.26
C GLU A 145 21.06 -11.99 -2.78
N PRO A 146 21.65 -10.90 -2.22
CA PRO A 146 22.09 -10.87 -0.83
C PRO A 146 20.97 -11.04 0.21
N MET A 147 19.71 -10.86 -0.21
CA MET A 147 18.54 -11.11 0.62
C MET A 147 18.05 -12.56 0.55
N LYS A 148 18.33 -13.30 -0.54
CA LYS A 148 17.97 -14.72 -0.67
C LYS A 148 18.85 -15.58 0.23
N GLU A 149 20.17 -15.39 0.16
CA GLU A 149 21.15 -16.11 0.99
C GLU A 149 20.83 -16.00 2.49
N LYS A 150 20.40 -14.80 2.92
CA LYS A 150 20.08 -14.51 4.33
C LYS A 150 18.63 -14.84 4.72
N HIS A 151 17.77 -15.22 3.76
CA HIS A 151 16.34 -15.40 3.99
C HIS A 151 16.05 -16.44 5.09
N ASP A 152 16.67 -17.61 5.01
CA ASP A 152 16.37 -18.71 5.93
C ASP A 152 16.99 -18.46 7.32
N ALA A 153 18.17 -17.85 7.39
CA ALA A 153 18.72 -17.34 8.65
C ALA A 153 17.80 -16.30 9.30
N TRP A 154 17.22 -15.37 8.52
CA TRP A 154 16.24 -14.41 9.02
C TRP A 154 14.92 -15.06 9.44
N LYS A 155 14.49 -16.13 8.78
CA LYS A 155 13.30 -16.91 9.16
C LYS A 155 13.54 -17.59 10.51
N THR A 156 14.63 -18.34 10.67
CA THR A 156 15.00 -19.01 11.92
C THR A 156 15.13 -18.03 13.08
N LYS A 157 15.80 -16.88 12.88
CA LYS A 157 15.90 -15.84 13.92
C LYS A 157 14.54 -15.25 14.32
N LYS A 158 13.61 -15.04 13.37
CA LYS A 158 12.24 -14.60 13.70
C LYS A 158 11.46 -15.65 14.48
N GLU A 159 11.58 -16.92 14.12
CA GLU A 159 10.92 -18.02 14.85
C GLU A 159 11.48 -18.14 16.28
N ALA A 160 12.80 -18.00 16.46
CA ALA A 160 13.42 -17.96 17.78
C ALA A 160 12.97 -16.76 18.63
N ILE A 161 12.95 -15.54 18.07
CA ILE A 161 12.41 -14.35 18.75
C ILE A 161 10.94 -14.58 19.14
N ILE A 162 10.12 -15.12 18.25
CA ILE A 162 8.70 -15.40 18.56
C ILE A 162 8.58 -16.42 19.70
N ALA A 163 9.37 -17.49 19.69
CA ALA A 163 9.32 -18.53 20.72
C ALA A 163 9.61 -17.97 22.14
N GLN A 164 10.56 -17.03 22.27
CA GLN A 164 10.92 -16.39 23.55
C GLN A 164 9.74 -15.67 24.25
N TYR A 165 8.72 -15.24 23.51
CA TYR A 165 7.56 -14.50 24.05
C TYR A 165 6.24 -15.29 24.00
N LEU A 166 6.29 -16.60 23.78
CA LEU A 166 5.11 -17.48 23.78
C LEU A 166 5.19 -18.46 24.95
N SER A 167 4.04 -18.79 25.53
CA SER A 167 3.99 -19.86 26.54
C SER A 167 4.34 -21.22 25.92
N THR A 168 4.76 -22.18 26.75
CA THR A 168 5.02 -23.56 26.32
C THR A 168 3.82 -24.20 25.62
N GLU A 169 2.60 -23.89 26.07
CA GLU A 169 1.35 -24.34 25.44
C GLU A 169 1.13 -23.68 24.06
N GLU A 170 1.45 -22.39 23.91
CA GLU A 170 1.37 -21.69 22.62
C GLU A 170 2.44 -22.14 21.63
N GLN A 171 3.67 -22.44 22.11
CA GLN A 171 4.73 -23.05 21.31
C GLN A 171 4.30 -24.43 20.81
N ALA A 172 3.77 -25.30 21.68
CA ALA A 172 3.25 -26.61 21.30
C ALA A 172 2.13 -26.50 20.24
N LYS A 173 1.15 -25.61 20.45
CA LYS A 173 0.09 -25.31 19.46
C LYS A 173 0.66 -24.84 18.12
N MET A 174 1.74 -24.04 18.12
CA MET A 174 2.39 -23.61 16.89
C MET A 174 3.06 -24.77 16.15
N GLU A 175 3.77 -25.66 16.85
CA GLU A 175 4.42 -26.82 16.25
C GLU A 175 3.40 -27.84 15.72
N THR A 176 2.29 -28.08 16.43
CA THR A 176 1.16 -28.86 15.88
C THR A 176 0.63 -28.21 14.59
N CYS A 177 0.44 -26.89 14.57
CA CYS A 177 0.01 -26.17 13.36
C CYS A 177 1.03 -26.22 12.21
N LYS A 178 2.34 -26.25 12.50
CA LYS A 178 3.39 -26.44 11.48
C LYS A 178 3.35 -27.86 10.93
N LYS A 179 3.25 -28.88 11.80
CA LYS A 179 3.16 -30.30 11.43
C LYS A 179 1.92 -30.58 10.58
N GLU A 180 0.73 -30.16 11.01
CA GLU A 180 -0.50 -30.30 10.21
C GLU A 180 -0.40 -29.64 8.83
N ARG A 181 0.30 -28.50 8.71
CA ARG A 181 0.54 -27.83 7.42
C ARG A 181 1.50 -28.60 6.53
N GLY A 182 2.52 -29.24 7.09
CA GLY A 182 3.42 -30.14 6.36
C GLY A 182 2.67 -31.37 5.85
N GLU A 183 1.92 -32.04 6.72
CA GLU A 183 1.20 -33.29 6.44
C GLU A 183 0.05 -33.11 5.43
N ARG A 184 -0.70 -31.99 5.49
CA ARG A 184 -1.71 -31.68 4.45
C ARG A 184 -1.08 -31.45 3.07
N GLY A 185 0.20 -31.09 3.04
CA GLY A 185 1.01 -30.92 1.84
C GLY A 185 0.49 -29.85 0.87
N HIS A 186 1.14 -29.75 -0.30
CA HIS A 186 0.63 -28.96 -1.42
C HIS A 186 -0.54 -29.64 -2.16
N ARG A 187 -1.23 -30.60 -1.54
CA ARG A 187 -2.54 -31.10 -2.01
C ARG A 187 -3.58 -30.02 -1.75
N GLY A 188 -3.53 -28.98 -2.59
CA GLY A 188 -4.54 -27.95 -2.66
C GLY A 188 -5.87 -28.61 -2.97
N ARG A 189 -6.65 -28.89 -1.92
CA ARG A 189 -8.10 -29.01 -2.01
C ARG A 189 -8.59 -27.64 -2.50
N HIS A 190 -8.58 -27.50 -3.82
CA HIS A 190 -9.50 -26.61 -4.50
C HIS A 190 -10.87 -26.95 -3.92
N HIS A 191 -11.40 -26.05 -3.10
CA HIS A 191 -12.81 -26.07 -2.71
C HIS A 191 -13.60 -25.76 -3.98
N GLY A 192 -13.73 -26.78 -4.83
CA GLY A 192 -14.61 -26.77 -5.98
C GLY A 192 -16.01 -26.52 -5.48
N HIS A 193 -16.71 -25.63 -6.19
CA HIS A 193 -18.12 -25.28 -6.07
C HIS A 193 -18.81 -25.74 -4.78
N HIS A 194 -19.21 -24.76 -3.96
CA HIS A 194 -20.50 -24.90 -3.30
C HIS A 194 -21.53 -25.17 -4.40
N GLY A 195 -21.97 -26.43 -4.50
CA GLY A 195 -23.11 -26.80 -5.29
C GLY A 195 -24.31 -26.01 -4.79
N GLU A 196 -24.95 -25.34 -5.72
CA GLU A 196 -26.26 -24.72 -5.61
C GLU A 196 -27.28 -25.84 -5.32
N LYS A 197 -27.37 -26.25 -4.05
CA LYS A 197 -28.48 -27.09 -3.59
C LYS A 197 -29.71 -26.19 -3.51
N GLY A 198 -30.48 -26.20 -4.59
CA GLY A 198 -31.71 -25.44 -4.69
C GLY A 198 -32.68 -25.77 -3.57
N GLY A 199 -33.51 -24.79 -3.21
CA GLY A 199 -34.77 -25.09 -2.58
C GLY A 199 -35.64 -25.86 -3.58
N GLN A 200 -36.13 -27.02 -3.18
CA GLN A 200 -37.29 -27.61 -3.83
C GLN A 200 -38.52 -26.81 -3.38
N GLU A 201 -39.30 -26.34 -4.34
CA GLU A 201 -40.79 -26.26 -4.36
C GLU A 201 -41.27 -25.15 -5.31
N ALA A 202 -41.34 -25.49 -6.61
CA ALA A 202 -42.30 -24.98 -7.59
C ALA A 202 -42.13 -25.78 -8.89
N GLU A 203 -43.24 -26.31 -9.43
CA GLU A 203 -43.23 -27.19 -10.60
C GLU A 203 -43.24 -26.40 -11.93
N GLY A 204 -42.76 -27.04 -13.00
CA GLY A 204 -43.12 -26.68 -14.39
C GLY A 204 -42.29 -25.59 -15.06
N GLY A 205 -41.30 -25.98 -15.88
CA GLY A 205 -40.58 -25.06 -16.77
C GLY A 205 -39.54 -25.76 -17.64
N HIS A 206 -39.83 -25.90 -18.95
CA HIS A 206 -38.95 -26.55 -19.92
C HIS A 206 -37.75 -25.69 -20.36
N HIS A 207 -36.76 -26.39 -20.94
CA HIS A 207 -35.67 -25.91 -21.82
C HIS A 207 -34.44 -25.24 -21.19
N GLY A 208 -33.26 -25.55 -21.75
CA GLY A 208 -32.00 -24.86 -21.41
C GLY A 208 -30.72 -25.66 -21.66
N HIS A 209 -30.53 -26.23 -22.85
CA HIS A 209 -29.26 -26.88 -23.21
C HIS A 209 -28.09 -25.87 -23.31
N HIS A 210 -27.29 -25.76 -22.27
CA HIS A 210 -25.92 -25.22 -22.34
C HIS A 210 -25.02 -26.06 -21.41
N GLY A 211 -23.85 -26.54 -21.80
CA GLY A 211 -23.06 -26.25 -22.99
C GLY A 211 -21.64 -25.87 -22.58
N HIS A 212 -20.67 -26.74 -22.86
CA HIS A 212 -19.24 -26.51 -22.62
C HIS A 212 -18.82 -26.05 -21.21
N HIS A 213 -18.70 -27.01 -20.30
CA HIS A 213 -17.56 -26.97 -19.37
C HIS A 213 -16.27 -27.19 -20.17
N GLY A 214 -15.75 -26.09 -20.74
CA GLY A 214 -14.47 -26.09 -21.42
C GLY A 214 -13.38 -26.65 -20.51
N GLU A 215 -12.63 -27.60 -21.06
CA GLU A 215 -11.50 -28.28 -20.46
C GLU A 215 -10.49 -27.25 -19.93
N LYS A 216 -10.60 -26.91 -18.65
CA LYS A 216 -9.60 -26.09 -17.96
C LYS A 216 -8.40 -26.98 -17.71
N GLY A 217 -7.58 -27.11 -18.76
CA GLY A 217 -6.37 -27.90 -18.79
C GLY A 217 -5.52 -27.67 -17.54
N ALA A 218 -4.87 -28.74 -17.10
CA ALA A 218 -4.08 -28.77 -15.88
C ALA A 218 -2.84 -27.85 -16.01
N HIS A 219 -3.02 -26.55 -15.77
CA HIS A 219 -1.95 -25.61 -15.44
C HIS A 219 -1.43 -25.89 -14.01
N GLY A 220 -1.03 -27.13 -13.78
CA GLY A 220 -0.32 -27.58 -12.60
C GLY A 220 1.17 -27.26 -12.69
N ALA A 221 1.78 -27.04 -11.53
CA ALA A 221 3.22 -27.09 -11.27
C ALA A 221 4.18 -26.06 -11.91
N GLU A 222 3.85 -25.31 -12.97
CA GLU A 222 4.72 -24.17 -13.37
C GLU A 222 4.52 -22.94 -12.46
N GLY A 223 5.29 -22.92 -11.36
CA GLY A 223 5.17 -22.01 -10.22
C GLY A 223 5.56 -20.53 -10.43
N GLY A 224 5.10 -19.88 -11.51
CA GLY A 224 5.44 -18.49 -11.82
C GLY A 224 4.60 -17.41 -11.10
N LYS A 225 3.28 -17.61 -10.96
CA LYS A 225 2.30 -16.53 -10.68
C LYS A 225 2.41 -15.83 -9.32
N GLY A 226 3.24 -16.34 -8.40
CA GLY A 226 3.53 -15.71 -7.10
C GLY A 226 4.78 -14.83 -7.08
N ARG A 227 5.84 -15.19 -7.83
CA ARG A 227 7.20 -14.66 -7.63
C ARG A 227 7.34 -13.17 -7.98
N GLY A 228 6.67 -12.69 -9.05
CA GLY A 228 6.75 -11.29 -9.47
C GLY A 228 6.26 -10.26 -8.43
N LYS A 229 5.35 -10.64 -7.53
CA LYS A 229 4.82 -9.72 -6.49
C LYS A 229 5.86 -9.34 -5.43
N GLY A 230 6.88 -10.17 -5.22
CA GLY A 230 8.00 -9.83 -4.34
C GLY A 230 8.87 -8.73 -4.95
N ALA A 231 9.31 -8.94 -6.19
CA ALA A 231 10.15 -8.03 -6.94
C ALA A 231 9.50 -6.64 -7.13
N VAL A 232 8.24 -6.57 -7.56
CA VAL A 232 7.52 -5.28 -7.70
C VAL A 232 7.42 -4.52 -6.38
N ARG A 233 7.24 -5.22 -5.24
CA ARG A 233 7.20 -4.58 -3.90
C ARG A 233 8.57 -4.14 -3.39
N PHE A 234 9.66 -4.73 -3.90
CA PHE A 234 11.02 -4.31 -3.62
C PHE A 234 11.38 -3.05 -4.44
N VAL A 235 11.09 -3.07 -5.74
CA VAL A 235 11.28 -1.94 -6.66
C VAL A 235 10.50 -0.68 -6.22
N LEU A 236 9.21 -0.84 -5.88
CA LEU A 236 8.32 0.24 -5.42
C LEU A 236 8.53 0.62 -3.95
N TRP A 237 9.49 0.03 -3.26
CA TRP A 237 9.90 0.53 -1.95
C TRP A 237 10.67 1.85 -2.14
N ASP A 238 10.56 2.72 -1.15
CA ASP A 238 11.16 4.06 -1.08
C ASP A 238 12.46 4.09 -0.28
N GLY A 239 12.99 2.93 0.12
CA GLY A 239 14.20 2.83 0.95
C GLY A 239 13.95 3.13 2.44
N GLU A 240 12.84 3.79 2.78
CA GLU A 240 12.51 4.17 4.16
C GLU A 240 11.99 2.99 5.00
N MET A 241 12.43 2.93 6.26
CA MET A 241 11.82 2.04 7.24
C MET A 241 10.49 2.62 7.71
N LYS A 242 9.40 1.86 7.54
CA LYS A 242 8.11 2.24 8.13
C LYS A 242 8.22 2.11 9.64
N THR A 243 8.21 3.24 10.33
CA THR A 243 8.08 3.28 11.80
C THR A 243 6.87 2.45 12.23
N PRO A 244 6.92 1.78 13.41
CA PRO A 244 5.74 1.18 13.97
C PRO A 244 4.68 2.26 14.09
N LYS A 245 3.48 2.03 13.55
CA LYS A 245 2.33 2.80 14.02
C LYS A 245 2.22 2.50 15.50
N GLY A 246 2.58 3.48 16.34
CA GLY A 246 2.35 3.39 17.78
C GLY A 246 0.88 3.07 18.03
N ASN A 247 0.58 2.54 19.22
CA ASN A 247 -0.82 2.36 19.66
C ASN A 247 -1.48 3.71 20.03
N GLU A 248 -1.18 4.78 19.28
CA GLU A 248 -1.98 5.99 19.18
C GLU A 248 -3.32 5.62 18.55
N LYS A 249 -4.20 5.05 19.37
CA LYS A 249 -5.63 5.22 19.20
C LYS A 249 -5.91 6.70 19.40
N ASP A 250 -6.51 7.31 18.37
CA ASP A 250 -7.46 8.42 18.47
C ASP A 250 -7.47 9.21 19.78
N ASN A 251 -6.48 10.09 19.96
CA ASN A 251 -6.80 11.45 20.37
C ASN A 251 -6.88 12.24 19.06
N GLY A 252 -7.99 12.94 18.82
CA GLY A 252 -8.34 13.58 17.54
C GLY A 252 -7.52 14.80 17.16
N VAL A 253 -6.23 14.83 17.52
CA VAL A 253 -5.26 15.80 17.00
C VAL A 253 -5.17 15.55 15.50
N GLU A 254 -5.59 16.52 14.72
CA GLU A 254 -5.38 16.51 13.27
C GLU A 254 -3.92 16.16 13.01
N ARG A 255 -3.67 15.17 12.14
CA ARG A 255 -2.32 14.98 11.61
C ARG A 255 -2.03 16.19 10.73
N THR A 256 -1.48 17.25 11.33
CA THR A 256 -0.64 18.21 10.61
C THR A 256 0.35 17.37 9.83
N THR A 257 0.16 17.36 8.52
CA THR A 257 1.00 16.65 7.56
C THR A 257 2.38 17.28 7.64
N THR A 258 3.22 16.77 8.55
CA THR A 258 4.65 17.07 8.62
C THR A 258 5.18 16.99 7.21
N ALA A 259 5.68 18.13 6.72
CA ALA A 259 5.93 18.34 5.31
C ALA A 259 6.88 17.27 4.79
N ILE A 260 6.32 16.25 4.14
CA ILE A 260 7.05 15.48 3.14
C ILE A 260 7.46 16.53 2.11
N GLU A 261 8.75 16.64 1.84
CA GLU A 261 9.23 17.48 0.76
C GLU A 261 8.64 16.96 -0.55
N ASN A 262 7.52 17.58 -0.95
CA ASN A 262 6.73 17.14 -2.08
C ASN A 262 7.59 17.19 -3.35
N LEU A 263 8.00 16.00 -3.80
CA LEU A 263 8.27 15.74 -5.21
C LEU A 263 7.15 16.38 -6.04
N PRO A 264 7.47 17.02 -7.17
CA PRO A 264 6.50 17.82 -7.88
C PRO A 264 5.46 16.95 -8.59
N GLU A 265 4.37 16.65 -7.89
CA GLU A 265 3.06 16.85 -8.50
C GLU A 265 3.04 18.29 -9.05
N ALA A 266 2.52 18.47 -10.27
CA ALA A 266 2.59 19.73 -11.00
C ALA A 266 1.76 20.80 -10.28
N ARG A 267 2.39 21.48 -9.32
CA ARG A 267 1.75 22.51 -8.49
C ARG A 267 1.21 23.60 -9.40
N ILE A 268 -0.05 23.99 -9.20
CA ILE A 268 -0.66 25.07 -9.98
C ILE A 268 -0.02 26.45 -9.73
N PHE A 269 0.87 26.56 -8.75
CA PHE A 269 1.69 27.74 -8.53
C PHE A 269 3.02 27.44 -7.81
N THR A 270 3.98 28.36 -7.97
CA THR A 270 5.21 28.42 -7.17
C THR A 270 5.31 29.74 -6.40
N VAL A 271 6.02 29.73 -5.27
CA VAL A 271 6.16 30.89 -4.36
C VAL A 271 7.60 31.04 -3.94
N ASN A 272 8.19 32.21 -4.21
CA ASN A 272 9.51 32.62 -3.72
C ASN A 272 9.42 34.02 -3.07
N THR A 273 10.45 34.41 -2.32
CA THR A 273 10.54 35.72 -1.66
C THR A 273 11.91 36.33 -1.89
N TYR A 274 11.97 37.61 -2.23
CA TYR A 274 13.22 38.32 -2.48
C TYR A 274 13.12 39.81 -2.08
N PRO A 275 14.09 40.37 -1.33
CA PRO A 275 15.17 39.67 -0.65
C PRO A 275 14.65 38.80 0.51
N ASN A 276 15.44 37.81 0.92
CA ASN A 276 15.23 36.97 2.10
C ASN A 276 16.62 36.50 2.60
N PRO A 277 17.17 37.02 3.71
CA PRO A 277 16.55 37.94 4.67
C PRO A 277 16.11 39.29 4.09
N ALA A 278 15.09 39.90 4.69
CA ALA A 278 14.52 41.19 4.31
C ALA A 278 14.63 42.21 5.46
N ILE A 279 14.76 43.49 5.13
CA ILE A 279 14.92 44.57 6.12
C ILE A 279 13.60 45.33 6.30
N SER A 280 13.25 46.16 5.32
CA SER A 280 12.05 47.03 5.34
C SER A 280 10.95 46.57 4.37
N GLN A 281 11.31 45.78 3.35
CA GLN A 281 10.41 45.30 2.30
C GLN A 281 10.87 43.95 1.75
N THR A 282 9.93 43.14 1.25
CA THR A 282 10.20 41.95 0.44
C THR A 282 9.18 41.84 -0.68
N THR A 283 9.58 41.33 -1.84
CA THR A 283 8.70 40.99 -2.95
C THR A 283 8.43 39.49 -2.93
N ILE A 284 7.15 39.12 -2.83
CA ILE A 284 6.70 37.75 -3.05
C ILE A 284 6.56 37.54 -4.56
N LEU A 285 7.33 36.59 -5.09
CA LEU A 285 7.26 36.15 -6.48
C LEU A 285 6.32 34.94 -6.54
N LEU A 286 5.19 35.11 -7.23
CA LEU A 286 4.15 34.11 -7.40
C LEU A 286 4.00 33.79 -8.89
N ASP A 287 4.38 32.59 -9.31
CA ASP A 287 4.14 32.12 -10.68
C ASP A 287 2.93 31.18 -10.70
N LEU A 288 1.94 31.48 -11.54
CA LEU A 288 0.69 30.73 -11.68
C LEU A 288 0.66 29.97 -13.01
N THR A 289 0.47 28.64 -12.97
CA THR A 289 0.36 27.84 -14.21
C THR A 289 -0.99 28.01 -14.91
N GLU A 290 -2.01 28.47 -14.17
CA GLU A 290 -3.39 28.68 -14.61
C GLU A 290 -4.00 29.97 -13.99
N GLU A 291 -5.09 30.48 -14.56
CA GLU A 291 -5.80 31.66 -14.02
C GLU A 291 -6.54 31.32 -12.70
N SER A 292 -6.39 32.15 -11.67
CA SER A 292 -7.04 31.95 -10.37
C SER A 292 -8.09 33.02 -10.05
N LYS A 293 -9.25 32.56 -9.56
CA LYS A 293 -10.37 33.39 -9.08
C LYS A 293 -10.21 33.90 -7.65
N LYS A 294 -9.25 33.38 -6.87
CA LYS A 294 -9.00 33.86 -5.51
C LYS A 294 -7.61 33.42 -5.05
N VAL A 295 -6.76 34.39 -4.78
CA VAL A 295 -5.43 34.18 -4.21
C VAL A 295 -5.34 34.98 -2.91
N LYS A 296 -5.13 34.29 -1.79
CA LYS A 296 -4.89 34.92 -0.49
C LYS A 296 -3.42 34.74 -0.15
N VAL A 297 -2.75 35.84 0.14
CA VAL A 297 -1.35 35.88 0.56
C VAL A 297 -1.31 36.41 1.98
N SER A 298 -0.62 35.73 2.89
CA SER A 298 -0.50 36.15 4.28
C SER A 298 0.89 35.86 4.86
N LEU A 299 1.28 36.68 5.84
CA LEU A 299 2.44 36.44 6.69
C LEU A 299 1.94 36.09 8.10
N SER A 300 2.48 35.01 8.67
CA SER A 300 2.30 34.67 10.08
C SER A 300 3.64 34.60 10.81
N ASN A 301 3.67 35.01 12.07
CA ASN A 301 4.85 34.87 12.93
C ASN A 301 5.08 33.41 13.39
N ALA A 302 6.16 33.17 14.13
CA ALA A 302 6.48 31.84 14.69
C ALA A 302 5.42 31.27 15.66
N LYS A 303 4.49 32.09 16.17
CA LYS A 303 3.33 31.66 17.00
C LYS A 303 2.09 31.35 16.15
N GLY A 304 2.19 31.38 14.82
CA GLY A 304 1.07 31.20 13.89
C GLY A 304 0.12 32.39 13.78
N GLN A 305 0.40 33.51 14.47
CA GLN A 305 -0.45 34.70 14.42
C GLN A 305 -0.24 35.43 13.08
N GLN A 306 -1.33 35.70 12.36
CA GLN A 306 -1.28 36.43 11.09
C GLN A 306 -0.97 37.91 11.33
N VAL A 307 0.17 38.39 10.82
CA VAL A 307 0.64 39.78 11.00
C VAL A 307 0.37 40.67 9.78
N TRP A 308 0.18 40.07 8.61
CA TRP A 308 -0.17 40.76 7.37
C TRP A 308 -0.95 39.81 6.44
N PHE A 309 -1.86 40.35 5.63
CA PHE A 309 -2.49 39.60 4.55
C PHE A 309 -3.00 40.51 3.44
N LYS A 310 -3.19 39.95 2.24
CA LYS A 310 -3.82 40.58 1.09
C LYS A 310 -4.54 39.51 0.26
N THR A 311 -5.72 39.86 -0.24
CA THR A 311 -6.55 38.97 -1.07
C THR A 311 -6.71 39.57 -2.46
N TYR A 312 -6.53 38.73 -3.48
CA TYR A 312 -6.68 39.06 -4.89
C TYR A 312 -7.86 38.27 -5.46
N ASN A 313 -8.85 38.98 -6.02
CA ASN A 313 -10.07 38.38 -6.58
C ASN A 313 -9.87 37.82 -8.01
N LYS A 314 -8.75 38.11 -8.64
CA LYS A 314 -8.34 37.56 -9.92
C LYS A 314 -6.84 37.74 -10.09
N LEU A 315 -6.12 36.67 -10.46
CA LEU A 315 -4.75 36.75 -11.00
C LEU A 315 -4.69 35.89 -12.26
N THR A 316 -4.15 36.45 -13.33
CA THR A 316 -3.93 35.75 -14.61
C THR A 316 -2.83 34.70 -14.49
N LYS A 317 -2.74 33.78 -15.45
CA LYS A 317 -1.57 32.91 -15.61
C LYS A 317 -0.26 33.73 -15.70
N GLY A 318 0.84 33.19 -15.20
CA GLY A 318 2.19 33.78 -15.24
C GLY A 318 2.68 34.36 -13.92
N GLU A 319 3.79 35.12 -14.00
CA GLU A 319 4.46 35.72 -12.84
C GLU A 319 3.74 36.97 -12.30
N HIS A 320 3.60 37.03 -10.98
CA HIS A 320 3.10 38.17 -10.22
C HIS A 320 4.11 38.58 -9.16
N LYS A 321 4.31 39.90 -9.01
CA LYS A 321 5.16 40.51 -7.99
C LYS A 321 4.28 41.19 -6.95
N ILE A 322 4.42 40.78 -5.70
CA ILE A 322 3.62 41.29 -4.58
C ILE A 322 4.56 41.87 -3.53
N ASP A 323 4.69 43.19 -3.51
CA ASP A 323 5.52 43.88 -2.54
C ASP A 323 4.83 43.98 -1.18
N VAL A 324 5.60 43.68 -0.13
CA VAL A 324 5.14 43.66 1.26
C VAL A 324 6.03 44.57 2.10
N ASN A 325 5.43 45.59 2.72
CA ASN A 325 6.11 46.45 3.68
C ASN A 325 6.23 45.73 5.04
N LEU A 326 7.47 45.60 5.51
CA LEU A 326 7.86 44.91 6.75
C LEU A 326 8.24 45.88 7.88
N GLN A 327 8.20 47.20 7.66
CA GLN A 327 8.61 48.22 8.63
C GLN A 327 7.90 48.11 9.99
N LYS A 328 6.68 47.55 10.03
CA LYS A 328 5.89 47.34 11.26
C LYS A 328 6.08 45.97 11.92
N LEU A 329 6.94 45.11 11.38
CA LEU A 329 7.25 43.79 11.93
C LEU A 329 8.59 43.80 12.65
N ASP A 330 8.72 43.04 13.73
CA ASP A 330 9.98 42.90 14.46
C ASP A 330 10.96 41.97 13.73
N SER A 331 12.24 42.01 14.09
CA SER A 331 13.23 41.06 13.57
C SER A 331 12.86 39.63 14.03
N GLY A 332 12.88 38.67 13.11
CA GLY A 332 12.50 37.28 13.41
C GLY A 332 12.14 36.44 12.20
N GLN A 333 11.68 35.21 12.46
CA GLN A 333 11.22 34.28 11.44
C GLN A 333 9.69 34.34 11.28
N TYR A 334 9.28 34.50 10.02
CA TYR A 334 7.90 34.54 9.56
C TYR A 334 7.64 33.46 8.51
N PHE A 335 6.37 33.19 8.23
CA PHE A 335 5.93 32.24 7.21
C PHE A 335 5.01 32.95 6.20
N CYS A 336 5.49 33.08 4.98
CA CYS A 336 4.71 33.54 3.82
C CYS A 336 3.85 32.39 3.31
N THR A 337 2.54 32.49 3.52
CA THR A 337 1.52 31.56 3.04
C THR A 337 0.83 32.14 1.80
N VAL A 338 0.76 31.37 0.72
CA VAL A 338 -0.13 31.62 -0.42
C VAL A 338 -1.17 30.49 -0.47
N GLU A 339 -2.43 30.85 -0.58
CA GLU A 339 -3.61 29.99 -0.56
C GLU A 339 -4.44 30.23 -1.83
N ILE A 340 -4.66 29.17 -2.62
CA ILE A 340 -5.40 29.19 -3.89
C ILE A 340 -6.36 27.99 -3.92
N GLY A 341 -7.66 28.25 -3.75
CA GLY A 341 -8.67 27.20 -3.68
C GLY A 341 -8.43 26.28 -2.47
N ALA A 342 -8.11 25.01 -2.73
CA ALA A 342 -7.74 24.04 -1.70
C ALA A 342 -6.22 23.89 -1.51
N GLU A 343 -5.41 24.51 -2.37
CA GLU A 343 -3.95 24.41 -2.30
C GLU A 343 -3.33 25.54 -1.48
N ARG A 344 -2.29 25.19 -0.72
CA ARG A 344 -1.56 26.11 0.16
C ARG A 344 -0.07 25.82 0.10
N ILE A 345 0.73 26.85 -0.15
CA ILE A 345 2.20 26.80 -0.03
C ILE A 345 2.62 27.78 1.06
N SER A 346 3.44 27.31 2.01
CA SER A 346 4.05 28.17 3.03
C SER A 346 5.58 28.13 2.89
N LYS A 347 6.23 29.30 2.92
CA LYS A 347 7.68 29.48 2.79
C LYS A 347 8.23 30.31 3.97
N PRO A 348 9.39 29.98 4.54
CA PRO A 348 10.00 30.79 5.59
C PRO A 348 10.53 32.11 5.02
N LEU A 349 10.36 33.19 5.78
CA LEU A 349 10.89 34.54 5.52
C LEU A 349 11.62 35.00 6.78
N VAL A 350 12.86 35.46 6.64
CA VAL A 350 13.62 36.07 7.73
C VAL A 350 13.55 37.59 7.61
N VAL A 351 13.18 38.27 8.70
CA VAL A 351 13.19 39.73 8.80
C VAL A 351 14.33 40.14 9.74
N ASN A 352 15.18 41.05 9.29
CA ASN A 352 16.33 41.55 10.06
C ASN A 352 16.42 43.07 9.88
N LYS A 353 16.05 43.81 10.93
CA LYS A 353 16.14 45.28 11.02
C LYS A 353 17.48 45.75 11.58
#